data_AF-A0A6M1M4E4-F1
#
_entry.id   AF-A0A6M1M4E4-F1
#
_cell.length_a   1.000
_cell.length_b   1.000
_cell.length_c   1.000
_cell.angle_alpha   90.00
_cell.angle_beta   90.00
_cell.angle_gamma   90.00
#
_symmetry.space_group_name_H-M   'P 1'
#
loop_
_entity.id
_entity.type
_entity.pdbx_description
1 polymer ?
#
loop_
_entity_poly.entity_id
_entity_poly.type
_entity_poly.pdbx_seq_one_letter_code
_entity_poly.pdbx_strand_id
1 'polypeptide(L)'
;MTRVLARSCLLLGLLAGPAVAQRARPSAPAPAKAVPEKVVTCGALANLRILMAETGGDPAAIRTRLADPKADHLGCTRVGRDRIDGNAERVVIGGTAYDCLKVKDSSLCRWTLSGVPAEAP
;
A
#
# COMPACT_ATOMS: atom_id res chain seq x y z
N MET A 1 -19.16 -33.61 -45.22
CA MET A 1 -20.17 -33.14 -46.19
C MET A 1 -20.06 -31.61 -46.25
N THR A 2 -19.24 -31.08 -47.18
CA THR A 2 -19.68 -30.31 -48.39
C THR A 2 -20.38 -28.98 -48.03
N ARG A 3 -19.97 -27.78 -48.46
CA ARG A 3 -19.23 -27.33 -49.67
C ARG A 3 -18.92 -25.80 -49.60
N VAL A 4 -17.79 -25.41 -50.25
CA VAL A 4 -17.59 -24.28 -51.22
C VAL A 4 -17.48 -22.84 -50.65
N LEU A 5 -16.32 -22.17 -50.65
CA LEU A 5 -15.45 -21.63 -51.74
C LEU A 5 -16.02 -20.42 -52.51
N ALA A 6 -15.50 -19.22 -52.26
CA ALA A 6 -15.28 -18.11 -53.19
C ALA A 6 -14.79 -16.88 -52.38
N ARG A 7 -13.88 -16.02 -52.82
CA ARG A 7 -13.03 -15.92 -53.99
C ARG A 7 -12.00 -14.83 -53.63
N SER A 8 -10.75 -15.12 -53.98
CA SER A 8 -9.60 -14.27 -54.19
C SER A 8 -9.84 -12.75 -54.34
N CYS A 9 -9.00 -11.95 -53.68
CA CYS A 9 -8.24 -10.91 -54.39
C CYS A 9 -6.90 -10.66 -53.68
N LEU A 10 -5.84 -10.71 -54.49
CA LEU A 10 -4.47 -10.29 -54.22
C LEU A 10 -4.41 -8.97 -53.46
N LEU A 11 -3.38 -8.80 -52.62
CA LEU A 11 -2.37 -7.74 -52.80
C LEU A 11 -1.18 -8.04 -51.89
N LEU A 12 -0.07 -8.49 -52.51
CA LEU A 12 1.26 -8.42 -51.93
C LEU A 12 1.60 -6.95 -51.69
N GLY A 13 1.65 -6.55 -50.41
CA GLY A 13 2.22 -5.27 -49.98
C GLY A 13 3.48 -5.52 -49.18
N LEU A 14 4.61 -5.65 -49.87
CA LEU A 14 5.95 -5.60 -49.30
C LEU A 14 6.14 -4.20 -48.68
N LEU A 15 6.07 -4.09 -47.36
CA LEU A 15 6.56 -2.92 -46.62
C LEU A 15 7.62 -3.39 -45.64
N ALA A 16 8.82 -3.60 -46.16
CA ALA A 16 10.05 -3.63 -45.40
C ALA A 16 10.35 -2.20 -44.91
N GLY A 17 9.73 -1.81 -43.80
CA GLY A 17 10.14 -0.63 -43.03
C GLY A 17 11.30 -0.98 -42.11
N PRO A 18 12.28 -0.09 -41.91
CA PRO A 18 13.41 -0.38 -41.03
C PRO A 18 12.89 -0.52 -39.60
N ALA A 19 13.22 -1.65 -38.97
CA ALA A 19 13.02 -1.85 -37.54
C ALA A 19 13.90 -0.84 -36.79
N VAL A 20 13.35 0.34 -36.51
CA VAL A 20 13.95 1.26 -35.54
C VAL A 20 13.73 0.62 -34.17
N ALA A 21 14.77 -0.05 -33.68
CA ALA A 21 14.84 -0.53 -32.32
C ALA A 21 14.60 0.67 -31.38
N GLN A 22 13.37 0.78 -30.85
CA GLN A 22 13.07 1.66 -29.73
C GLN A 22 13.87 1.12 -28.55
N ARG A 23 15.08 1.66 -28.35
CA ARG A 23 15.78 1.58 -27.07
C ARG A 23 14.80 2.11 -26.03
N ALA A 24 14.29 1.20 -25.20
CA ALA A 24 13.52 1.54 -24.02
C ALA A 24 14.33 2.58 -23.24
N ARG A 25 13.81 3.80 -23.16
CA ARG A 25 14.41 4.83 -22.32
C ARG A 25 14.36 4.31 -20.88
N PRO A 26 15.45 4.42 -20.10
CA PRO A 26 15.40 4.13 -18.68
C PRO A 26 14.30 4.99 -18.07
N SER A 27 13.23 4.37 -17.59
CA SER A 27 12.20 5.05 -16.82
C SER A 27 12.89 5.71 -15.63
N ALA A 28 12.77 7.03 -15.52
CA ALA A 28 13.31 7.77 -14.38
C ALA A 28 12.79 7.14 -13.07
N PRO A 29 13.62 7.03 -12.02
CA PRO A 29 13.18 6.48 -10.75
C PRO A 29 11.97 7.28 -10.27
N ALA A 30 10.86 6.59 -9.98
CA ALA A 30 9.71 7.24 -9.37
C ALA A 30 10.16 7.90 -8.06
N PRO A 31 9.73 9.14 -7.77
CA PRO A 31 10.13 9.84 -6.56
C PRO A 31 9.75 8.99 -5.33
N ALA A 32 10.72 8.76 -4.46
CA ALA A 32 10.49 8.05 -3.21
C ALA A 32 9.45 8.82 -2.40
N LYS A 33 8.33 8.16 -2.04
CA LYS A 33 7.32 8.76 -1.18
C LYS A 33 7.98 9.13 0.15
N ALA A 34 7.85 10.39 0.56
CA ALA A 34 8.37 10.85 1.83
C ALA A 34 7.82 9.98 2.98
N VAL A 35 8.72 9.47 3.80
CA VAL A 35 8.34 8.65 4.96
C VAL A 35 7.66 9.56 5.99
N PRO A 36 6.42 9.25 6.44
CA PRO A 36 5.73 10.09 7.42
C PRO A 36 6.54 10.22 8.71
N GLU A 37 6.72 11.45 9.19
CA GLU A 37 7.47 11.74 10.42
C GLU A 37 6.84 11.10 11.66
N LYS A 38 5.51 10.96 11.66
CA LYS A 38 4.73 10.28 12.69
C LYS A 38 3.91 9.14 12.12
N VAL A 39 3.86 8.03 12.84
CA VAL A 39 3.13 6.81 12.52
C VAL A 39 1.92 6.70 13.44
N VAL A 40 0.77 6.32 12.90
CA VAL A 40 -0.42 6.02 13.71
C VAL A 40 -0.21 4.65 14.36
N THR A 41 -0.35 4.58 15.68
CA THR A 41 -0.20 3.33 16.43
C THR A 41 -1.31 3.16 17.44
N CYS A 42 -1.81 1.93 17.60
CA CYS A 42 -2.86 1.58 18.55
C CYS A 42 -2.37 0.50 19.53
N GLY A 43 -2.92 0.50 20.74
CA GLY A 43 -2.55 -0.51 21.75
C GLY A 43 -3.05 -1.91 21.39
N ALA A 44 -4.19 -1.99 20.68
CA ALA A 44 -4.75 -3.23 20.19
C ALA A 44 -4.92 -3.16 18.67
N LEU A 45 -4.66 -4.29 17.99
CA LEU A 45 -4.86 -4.41 16.54
C LEU A 45 -6.32 -4.21 16.14
N ALA A 46 -7.27 -4.70 16.96
CA ALA A 46 -8.69 -4.49 16.73
C ALA A 46 -9.05 -3.00 16.65
N ASN A 47 -8.49 -2.19 17.55
CA ASN A 47 -8.73 -0.75 17.59
C ASN A 47 -8.15 -0.03 16.38
N LEU A 48 -6.97 -0.43 15.90
CA LEU A 48 -6.43 0.06 14.64
C LEU A 48 -7.37 -0.23 13.48
N ARG A 49 -7.91 -1.46 13.42
CA ARG A 49 -8.82 -1.85 12.34
C ARG A 49 -10.16 -1.13 12.39
N ILE A 50 -10.69 -0.86 13.58
CA ILE A 50 -11.89 -0.03 13.76
C ILE A 50 -11.60 1.38 13.24
N LEU A 51 -10.50 2.01 13.69
CA LEU A 51 -10.11 3.34 13.23
C LEU A 51 -9.99 3.39 11.70
N MET A 52 -9.33 2.40 11.09
CA MET A 52 -9.17 2.32 9.64
C MET A 52 -10.52 2.13 8.93
N ALA A 53 -11.42 1.30 9.47
CA ALA A 53 -12.74 1.08 8.89
C ALA A 53 -13.61 2.35 8.96
N GLU A 54 -13.65 3.02 10.12
CA GLU A 54 -14.46 4.23 10.34
C GLU A 54 -13.98 5.43 9.52
N THR A 55 -12.68 5.50 9.24
CA THR A 55 -12.06 6.59 8.46
C THR A 55 -11.87 6.25 6.99
N GLY A 56 -12.26 5.04 6.55
CA GLY A 56 -11.95 4.53 5.21
C GLY A 56 -10.45 4.44 4.91
N GLY A 57 -9.60 4.44 5.94
CA GLY A 57 -8.15 4.49 5.82
C GLY A 57 -7.58 5.81 5.32
N ASP A 58 -8.38 6.89 5.24
CA ASP A 58 -7.90 8.20 4.80
C ASP A 58 -6.96 8.80 5.88
N PRO A 59 -5.68 9.07 5.54
CA PRO A 59 -4.75 9.68 6.47
C PRO A 59 -5.20 11.04 7.01
N ALA A 60 -5.99 11.82 6.25
CA ALA A 60 -6.49 13.10 6.72
C ALA A 60 -7.61 12.91 7.76
N ALA A 61 -8.62 12.08 7.46
CA ALA A 61 -9.68 11.72 8.41
C ALA A 61 -9.12 11.14 9.72
N ILE A 62 -8.12 10.25 9.64
CA ILE A 62 -7.45 9.69 10.82
C ILE A 62 -6.79 10.80 11.65
N ARG A 63 -6.06 11.73 11.02
CA ARG A 63 -5.43 12.85 11.74
C ARG A 63 -6.47 13.75 12.40
N THR A 64 -7.56 14.06 11.71
CA THR A 64 -8.66 14.87 12.25
C THR A 64 -9.29 14.18 13.46
N ARG A 65 -9.59 12.88 13.36
CA ARG A 65 -10.15 12.08 14.46
C ARG A 65 -9.25 12.08 15.69
N LEU A 66 -7.94 11.87 15.51
CA LEU A 66 -6.98 11.83 16.61
C LEU A 66 -6.63 13.23 17.18
N ALA A 67 -6.98 14.31 16.50
CA ALA A 67 -6.78 15.67 16.98
C ALA A 67 -7.97 16.20 17.80
N ASP A 68 -9.15 15.57 17.68
CA ASP A 68 -10.34 15.96 18.42
C ASP A 68 -10.26 15.48 19.89
N PRO A 69 -10.24 16.37 20.90
CA PRO A 69 -10.16 15.95 22.30
C PRO A 69 -11.44 15.28 22.82
N LYS A 70 -12.56 15.37 22.11
CA LYS A 70 -13.84 14.73 22.47
C LYS A 70 -14.02 13.36 21.82
N ALA A 71 -13.12 13.00 20.91
CA ALA A 71 -13.15 11.74 20.22
C ALA A 71 -12.74 10.57 21.13
N ASP A 72 -13.40 9.43 20.99
CA ASP A 72 -12.82 8.15 21.44
C ASP A 72 -11.68 7.76 20.50
N HIS A 73 -10.45 7.86 20.99
CA HIS A 73 -9.26 7.56 20.21
C HIS A 73 -8.98 6.06 20.12
N LEU A 74 -9.77 5.20 20.78
CA LEU A 74 -9.58 3.74 20.78
C LEU A 74 -8.17 3.33 21.26
N GLY A 75 -7.54 4.16 22.10
CA GLY A 75 -6.14 3.99 22.50
C GLY A 75 -5.14 4.11 21.34
N CYS A 76 -5.53 4.69 20.21
CA CYS A 76 -4.67 5.05 19.09
C CYS A 76 -4.04 6.43 19.27
N THR A 77 -2.83 6.62 18.76
CA THR A 77 -2.11 7.89 18.81
C THR A 77 -1.10 8.00 17.68
N ARG A 78 -0.49 9.17 17.51
CA ARG A 78 0.59 9.40 16.53
C ARG A 78 1.94 9.45 17.24
N VAL A 79 2.81 8.49 16.92
CA VAL A 79 4.15 8.34 17.53
C VAL A 79 5.21 8.77 16.51
N GLY A 80 6.20 9.55 16.95
CA GLY A 80 7.36 9.92 16.10
C GLY A 80 8.21 8.71 15.76
N ARG A 81 8.79 8.66 14.55
CA ARG A 81 9.60 7.50 14.12
C ARG A 81 10.85 7.28 14.96
N ASP A 82 11.40 8.34 15.53
CA ASP A 82 12.53 8.35 16.46
C ASP A 82 12.26 7.56 17.76
N ARG A 83 10.98 7.30 18.06
CA ARG A 83 10.50 6.56 19.23
C ARG A 83 10.29 5.07 18.96
N ILE A 84 10.44 4.63 17.71
CA ILE A 84 10.22 3.24 17.28
C ILE A 84 11.59 2.53 17.21
N ASP A 85 11.75 1.46 17.99
CA ASP A 85 13.00 0.67 18.03
C ASP A 85 13.01 -0.46 17.00
N GLY A 86 11.85 -0.77 16.40
CA GLY A 86 11.72 -1.77 15.35
C GLY A 86 10.38 -2.50 15.39
N ASN A 87 10.32 -3.61 14.68
CA ASN A 87 9.17 -4.51 14.62
C ASN A 87 9.33 -5.63 15.66
N ALA A 88 8.27 -5.92 16.40
CA ALA A 88 8.16 -7.06 17.30
C ALA A 88 7.45 -8.25 16.64
N GLU A 89 6.40 -7.97 15.86
CA GLU A 89 5.58 -8.96 15.18
C GLU A 89 4.98 -8.37 13.89
N ARG A 90 4.71 -9.23 12.91
CA ARG A 90 3.90 -8.91 11.74
C ARG A 90 2.76 -9.91 11.62
N VAL A 91 1.57 -9.41 11.26
CA VAL A 91 0.41 -10.25 10.94
C VAL A 91 -0.25 -9.77 9.65
N VAL A 92 -0.87 -10.69 8.91
CA VAL A 92 -1.71 -10.37 7.74
C VAL A 92 -3.13 -10.81 8.03
N ILE A 93 -4.10 -9.91 7.90
CA ILE A 93 -5.51 -10.23 8.07
C ILE A 93 -6.33 -9.65 6.93
N GLY A 94 -7.07 -10.51 6.22
CA GLY A 94 -7.87 -10.10 5.07
C GLY A 94 -7.03 -9.42 3.99
N GLY A 95 -5.81 -9.89 3.75
CA GLY A 95 -4.86 -9.32 2.79
C GLY A 95 -4.19 -8.01 3.22
N THR A 96 -4.50 -7.49 4.42
CA THR A 96 -3.83 -6.29 4.95
C THR A 96 -2.76 -6.69 5.95
N ALA A 97 -1.53 -6.19 5.75
CA ALA A 97 -0.41 -6.42 6.66
C ALA A 97 -0.38 -5.35 7.77
N TYR A 98 -0.11 -5.80 8.99
CA TYR A 98 0.02 -4.98 10.18
C TYR A 98 1.31 -5.33 10.91
N ASP A 99 1.95 -4.31 11.46
CA ASP A 99 3.19 -4.44 12.21
C ASP A 99 2.95 -4.05 13.67
N CYS A 100 3.37 -4.88 14.62
CA CYS A 100 3.48 -4.50 16.02
C CYS A 100 4.85 -3.90 16.27
N LEU A 101 4.90 -2.63 16.66
CA LEU A 101 6.14 -1.87 16.81
C LEU A 101 6.61 -1.85 18.27
N LYS A 102 7.91 -2.01 18.49
CA LYS A 102 8.54 -1.71 19.79
C LYS A 102 8.68 -0.20 19.92
N VAL A 103 8.12 0.39 20.98
CA VAL A 103 8.14 1.85 21.21
C VAL A 103 8.83 2.11 22.55
N LYS A 104 9.83 3.02 22.58
CA LYS A 104 10.75 3.23 23.71
C LYS A 104 10.11 3.37 25.09
N ASP A 105 8.91 3.96 25.17
CA ASP A 105 8.21 4.21 26.45
C ASP A 105 6.98 3.30 26.63
N SER A 106 6.93 2.14 25.97
CA SER A 106 5.85 1.17 26.11
C SER A 106 6.40 -0.22 26.36
N SER A 107 5.91 -0.88 27.41
CA SER A 107 6.20 -2.29 27.69
C SER A 107 5.44 -3.24 26.76
N LEU A 108 4.46 -2.74 26.00
CA LEU A 108 3.68 -3.47 25.01
C LEU A 108 4.00 -2.94 23.61
N CYS A 109 4.00 -3.82 22.63
CA CYS A 109 4.13 -3.39 21.24
C CYS A 109 2.87 -2.62 20.79
N ARG A 110 3.03 -1.75 19.80
CA ARG A 110 1.99 -0.85 19.31
C ARG A 110 1.70 -1.14 17.84
N TRP A 111 0.45 -1.46 17.52
CA TRP A 111 0.05 -1.89 16.18
C TRP A 111 -0.06 -0.73 15.20
N THR A 112 0.44 -0.91 13.99
CA THR A 112 0.31 0.02 12.87
C THR A 112 0.03 -0.72 11.56
N LEU A 113 -0.34 0.03 10.52
CA LEU A 113 -0.37 -0.50 9.16
C LEU A 113 1.07 -0.76 8.72
N SER A 114 1.32 -1.97 8.21
CA SER A 114 2.66 -2.33 7.73
C SER A 114 3.08 -1.44 6.57
N GLY A 115 4.33 -0.98 6.60
CA GLY A 115 4.96 -0.31 5.45
C GLY A 115 5.34 -1.27 4.33
N VAL A 116 5.26 -2.57 4.59
CA VAL A 116 5.49 -3.64 3.61
C VAL A 116 4.13 -4.29 3.28
N PRO A 117 3.75 -4.38 2.00
CA PRO A 117 2.52 -5.06 1.60
C PRO A 117 2.48 -6.51 2.10
N ALA A 118 1.28 -7.06 2.25
CA ALA A 118 1.13 -8.50 2.43
C ALA A 118 1.67 -9.22 1.19
N GLU A 119 2.46 -10.28 1.37
CA GLU A 119 2.80 -11.19 0.28
C GLU A 119 1.54 -11.89 -0.24
N ALA A 120 1.51 -12.13 -1.55
CA ALA A 120 0.48 -12.98 -2.14
C ALA A 120 0.66 -14.42 -1.65
N PRO A 121 -0.42 -15.16 -1.37
CA PRO A 121 -0.36 -16.58 -1.03
C PRO A 121 0.31 -17.43 -2.12
#